data_AF-A0A3R8ZFN1-F1
#
_entry.id   AF-A0A3R8ZFN1-F1
#
_cell.length_a   1.000
_cell.length_b   1.000
_cell.length_c   1.000
_cell.angle_alpha   90.00
_cell.angle_beta   90.00
_cell.angle_gamma   90.00
#
_symmetry.space_group_name_H-M   'P 1'
#
loop_
_entity.id
_entity.type
_entity.pdbx_description
1 polymer ?
#
loop_
_entity_poly.entity_id
_entity_poly.type
_entity_poly.pdbx_seq_one_letter_code
_entity_poly.pdbx_strand_id
1 'polypeptide(L)'
;MNIDDMINGMTPEVYQRLVTAVELGKWPDGVALTPEQKENSLQLVMLWQARNNTDAQHMTIDTNGQMVMKSKRELKEEFGITPKPIATMKMQ
;
A
#
# COMPACT_ATOMS: atom_id res chain seq x y z
N MET A 1 1.91 16.49 17.84
CA MET A 1 2.20 16.85 16.44
C MET A 1 0.97 16.50 15.62
N ASN A 2 0.47 17.41 14.79
CA ASN A 2 -0.72 17.15 13.95
C ASN A 2 -0.33 16.25 12.78
N ILE A 3 -0.89 15.03 12.76
CA ILE A 3 -0.69 14.02 11.73
C ILE A 3 -1.08 14.58 10.34
N ASP A 4 -2.10 15.43 10.28
CA ASP A 4 -2.53 16.12 9.05
C ASP A 4 -1.47 17.06 8.46
N ASP A 5 -0.70 17.75 9.30
CA ASP A 5 0.34 18.69 8.84
C ASP A 5 1.52 17.93 8.21
N MET A 6 1.87 16.79 8.81
CA MET A 6 2.88 15.88 8.27
C MET A 6 2.46 15.28 6.93
N ILE A 7 1.17 14.97 6.74
CA ILE A 7 0.63 14.47 5.47
C ILE A 7 0.67 15.54 4.38
N ASN A 8 0.35 16.80 4.70
CA ASN A 8 0.35 17.88 3.73
C ASN A 8 1.76 18.20 3.19
N GLY A 9 2.81 17.98 3.99
CA GLY A 9 4.20 18.08 3.56
C GLY A 9 4.80 16.77 3.00
N MET A 10 4.02 15.69 2.92
CA MET A 10 4.54 14.36 2.63
C MET A 10 4.77 14.17 1.14
N THR A 11 6.03 14.02 0.73
CA THR A 11 6.38 13.63 -0.64
C THR A 11 6.35 12.10 -0.79
N PRO A 12 6.24 11.57 -2.03
CA PRO A 12 6.34 10.13 -2.28
C PRO A 12 7.62 9.50 -1.70
N GLU A 13 8.72 10.25 -1.67
CA GLU A 13 10.00 9.82 -1.08
C GLU A 13 9.90 9.65 0.44
N VAL A 14 9.22 10.57 1.14
CA VAL A 14 9.00 10.47 2.59
C VAL A 14 8.11 9.28 2.91
N TYR A 15 7.03 9.08 2.13
CA TYR A 15 6.19 7.90 2.25
C TYR A 15 6.99 6.60 2.11
N GLN A 16 7.83 6.49 1.07
CA GLN A 16 8.64 5.28 0.86
C GLN A 16 9.60 5.03 2.03
N ARG A 17 10.22 6.09 2.57
CA ARG A 17 11.07 6.01 3.77
C ARG A 17 10.29 5.56 5.01
N LEU A 18 9.06 6.05 5.20
CA LEU A 18 8.19 5.63 6.31
C LEU A 18 7.81 4.16 6.21
N VAL A 19 7.43 3.70 5.02
CA VAL A 19 7.12 2.28 4.77
C VAL A 19 8.32 1.40 5.12
N THR A 20 9.49 1.71 4.54
CA THR A 20 10.74 0.97 4.83
C THR A 20 11.09 1.00 6.31
N ALA A 21 10.87 2.14 6.98
CA ALA A 21 11.18 2.27 8.41
C ALA A 21 10.24 1.44 9.29
N VAL A 22 8.94 1.39 8.95
CA VAL A 22 7.93 0.56 9.65
C VAL A 22 8.19 -0.93 9.41
N GLU A 23 8.59 -1.32 8.21
CA GLU A 23 8.94 -2.70 7.85
C GLU A 23 10.21 -3.17 8.58
N LEU A 24 11.26 -2.34 8.59
CA LEU A 24 12.54 -2.67 9.23
C LEU A 24 12.56 -2.42 10.74
N GLY A 25 11.59 -1.67 11.26
CA GLY A 25 11.56 -1.20 12.67
C GLY A 25 12.64 -0.16 13.00
N LYS A 26 13.26 0.45 12.00
CA LYS A 26 14.34 1.45 12.15
C LYS A 26 14.26 2.51 11.05
N TRP A 27 14.54 3.75 11.41
CA TRP A 27 14.71 4.85 10.47
C TRP A 27 15.85 4.56 9.49
N PRO A 28 15.84 5.16 8.29
CA PRO A 28 16.94 5.02 7.33
C PRO A 28 18.30 5.48 7.90
N ASP A 29 18.28 6.37 8.89
CA ASP A 29 19.44 6.82 9.66
C ASP A 29 19.97 5.77 10.66
N GLY A 30 19.32 4.61 10.78
CA GLY A 30 19.73 3.50 11.66
C GLY A 30 19.17 3.56 13.08
N VAL A 31 18.40 4.61 13.41
CA VAL A 31 17.74 4.77 14.71
C VAL A 31 16.51 3.84 14.80
N ALA A 32 16.38 3.05 15.85
CA ALA A 32 15.21 2.19 16.05
C ALA A 32 13.93 3.04 16.24
N LEU A 33 12.81 2.62 15.64
CA LEU A 33 11.52 3.28 15.90
C LEU A 33 11.01 2.89 17.28
N THR A 34 10.51 3.87 18.03
CA THR A 34 9.74 3.59 19.23
C THR A 34 8.36 3.01 18.86
N PRO A 35 7.69 2.28 19.77
CA PRO A 35 6.35 1.74 19.52
C PRO A 35 5.35 2.82 19.09
N GLU A 36 5.35 3.96 19.77
CA GLU A 36 4.49 5.11 19.44
C GLU A 36 4.81 5.70 18.07
N GLN A 37 6.10 5.80 17.71
CA GLN A 37 6.52 6.24 16.37
C GLN A 37 6.08 5.26 15.28
N LYS A 38 6.14 3.96 15.57
CA LYS A 38 5.70 2.91 14.64
C LYS A 38 4.20 3.00 14.38
N GLU A 39 3.40 3.17 15.44
CA GLU A 39 1.95 3.34 15.31
C GLU A 39 1.58 4.61 14.54
N ASN A 40 2.21 5.75 14.88
CA ASN A 40 1.99 7.01 14.18
C ASN A 40 2.41 6.93 12.70
N SER A 41 3.56 6.32 12.41
CA SER A 41 4.05 6.15 11.03
C SER A 41 3.14 5.23 10.22
N LEU A 42 2.60 4.17 10.84
CA LEU A 42 1.66 3.27 10.20
C LEU A 42 0.35 3.98 9.85
N GLN A 43 -0.19 4.79 10.76
CA GLN A 43 -1.37 5.61 10.49
C GLN A 43 -1.12 6.60 9.35
N LEU A 44 0.05 7.24 9.33
CA LEU A 44 0.46 8.15 8.25
C LEU A 44 0.50 7.46 6.89
N VAL A 45 1.10 6.25 6.82
CA VAL A 45 1.16 5.43 5.59
C VAL A 45 -0.24 5.10 5.08
N MET A 46 -1.15 4.68 5.97
CA MET A 46 -2.54 4.39 5.59
C MET A 46 -3.29 5.62 5.07
N LEU A 47 -3.18 6.75 5.75
CA LEU A 47 -3.82 8.00 5.33
C LEU A 47 -3.25 8.53 4.01
N TRP A 48 -1.93 8.41 3.82
CA TRP A 48 -1.28 8.81 2.58
C TRP A 48 -1.72 7.93 1.41
N GLN A 49 -1.83 6.60 1.62
CA GLN A 49 -2.41 5.68 0.64
C GLN A 49 -3.85 6.07 0.31
N ALA A 50 -4.71 6.32 1.29
CA ALA A 50 -6.09 6.73 1.03
C ALA A 50 -6.21 8.06 0.25
N ARG A 51 -5.22 8.97 0.35
CA ARG A 51 -5.23 10.24 -0.39
C ARG A 51 -4.60 10.15 -1.79
N ASN A 52 -3.57 9.33 -1.98
CA ASN A 52 -2.76 9.34 -3.22
C ASN A 52 -2.82 8.04 -4.03
N ASN A 53 -3.37 6.96 -3.48
CA ASN A 53 -3.38 5.65 -4.12
C ASN A 53 -4.57 5.48 -5.08
N THR A 54 -4.56 6.28 -6.16
CA THR A 54 -5.59 6.24 -7.21
C THR A 54 -5.58 4.93 -8.02
N ASP A 55 -4.46 4.19 -8.01
CA ASP A 55 -4.34 2.85 -8.61
C ASP A 55 -3.88 1.86 -7.53
N ALA A 56 -4.84 1.40 -6.73
CA ALA A 56 -4.55 0.56 -5.58
C ALA A 56 -4.02 -0.83 -6.00
N GLN A 57 -2.74 -1.05 -5.76
CA GLN A 57 -2.09 -2.34 -5.94
C GLN A 57 -2.57 -3.38 -4.91
N HIS A 58 -2.34 -4.66 -5.23
CA HIS A 58 -2.65 -5.77 -4.31
C HIS A 58 -1.99 -5.55 -2.94
N MET A 59 -2.78 -5.66 -1.87
CA MET A 59 -2.40 -5.39 -0.47
C MET A 59 -2.13 -3.93 -0.13
N THR A 60 -2.68 -2.98 -0.90
CA THR A 60 -2.64 -1.55 -0.56
C THR A 60 -4.02 -1.02 -0.18
N ILE A 61 -4.07 0.10 0.53
CA ILE A 61 -5.32 0.76 0.90
C ILE A 61 -5.79 1.62 -0.29
N ASP A 62 -7.02 1.42 -0.78
CA ASP A 62 -7.62 2.26 -1.82
C ASP A 62 -7.98 3.66 -1.30
N THR A 63 -8.40 4.55 -2.20
CA THR A 63 -8.85 5.90 -1.84
C THR A 63 -10.11 5.94 -0.96
N ASN A 64 -10.79 4.79 -0.80
CA ASN A 64 -11.95 4.63 0.09
C ASN A 64 -11.54 4.10 1.48
N GLY A 65 -10.24 3.91 1.73
CA GLY A 65 -9.74 3.39 3.01
C GLY A 65 -9.89 1.87 3.17
N GLN A 66 -10.16 1.13 2.09
CA GLN A 66 -10.32 -0.32 2.09
C GLN A 66 -9.06 -1.02 1.62
N MET A 67 -8.72 -2.16 2.23
CA MET A 67 -7.61 -2.99 1.77
C MET A 67 -7.99 -3.70 0.46
N VAL A 68 -7.26 -3.43 -0.60
CA VAL A 68 -7.46 -4.06 -1.91
C VAL A 68 -6.83 -5.44 -1.92
N MET A 69 -7.66 -6.45 -1.72
CA MET A 69 -7.28 -7.85 -1.84
C MET A 69 -7.58 -8.37 -3.25
N LYS A 70 -6.69 -8.09 -4.22
CA LYS A 70 -6.80 -8.71 -5.56
C LYS A 70 -6.67 -10.24 -5.46
N SER A 71 -7.50 -11.01 -6.14
CA SER A 71 -7.41 -12.47 -6.15
C SER A 71 -6.22 -12.98 -6.97
N LYS A 72 -5.83 -14.25 -6.77
CA LYS A 72 -4.78 -14.92 -7.58
C LYS A 72 -5.11 -14.94 -9.08
N ARG A 73 -6.37 -14.78 -9.50
CA ARG A 73 -6.77 -14.67 -10.92
C ARG A 73 -6.45 -13.27 -11.45
N GLU A 74 -6.88 -12.24 -10.75
CA GLU A 74 -6.64 -10.84 -11.12
C GLU A 74 -5.15 -10.52 -11.18
N LEU A 75 -4.37 -11.00 -10.20
CA LEU A 75 -2.91 -10.87 -10.23
C LEU A 75 -2.29 -11.52 -11.48
N LYS A 76 -2.74 -12.72 -11.87
CA LYS A 76 -2.21 -13.42 -13.05
C LYS A 76 -2.58 -12.71 -14.35
N GLU A 77 -3.75 -12.09 -14.42
CA GLU A 77 -4.17 -11.27 -15.56
C GLU A 77 -3.32 -9.99 -15.65
N GLU A 78 -3.07 -9.32 -14.53
CA GLU A 78 -2.26 -8.10 -14.44
C GLU A 78 -0.78 -8.34 -14.78
N PHE A 79 -0.22 -9.48 -14.37
CA PHE A 79 1.14 -9.90 -14.74
C PHE A 79 1.26 -10.52 -16.15
N GLY A 80 0.19 -10.53 -16.95
CA GLY A 80 0.19 -11.08 -18.31
C GLY A 80 0.39 -12.61 -18.37
N ILE A 81 0.23 -13.30 -17.23
CA ILE A 81 0.27 -14.76 -17.14
C ILE A 81 -1.14 -15.27 -17.42
N THR A 82 -1.68 -14.99 -18.62
CA THR A 82 -2.96 -15.55 -19.05
C THR A 82 -2.89 -17.07 -19.02
N PRO A 83 -3.63 -17.77 -18.14
CA PRO A 83 -3.89 -19.17 -18.33
C PRO A 83 -4.87 -19.25 -19.51
N LYS A 84 -4.50 -19.96 -20.58
CA LYS A 84 -5.43 -20.28 -21.67
C LYS A 84 -6.72 -20.81 -21.05
N PRO A 85 -7.91 -20.29 -21.41
CA PRO A 85 -9.17 -20.82 -20.88
C PRO A 85 -9.26 -22.30 -21.24
N ILE A 86 -9.32 -23.16 -20.22
CA ILE A 86 -9.36 -24.63 -20.39
C ILE A 86 -10.70 -25.06 -21.02
N ALA A 87 -11.74 -24.23 -20.91
CA ALA A 87 -13.00 -24.41 -21.63
C ALA A 87 -13.71 -23.08 -21.85
N THR A 88 -14.05 -22.78 -23.11
CA THR A 88 -15.11 -21.81 -23.47
C THR A 88 -16.42 -22.57 -23.55
N MET A 89 -17.31 -22.38 -22.58
CA MET A 89 -18.65 -22.96 -22.63
C MET A 89 -19.45 -22.22 -23.70
N LYS A 90 -19.72 -22.89 -24.82
CA LYS A 90 -20.68 -22.40 -25.81
C LYS A 90 -22.07 -22.52 -25.20
N MET A 91 -22.71 -21.40 -24.89
CA MET A 91 -24.14 -21.40 -24.61
C MET A 91 -24.88 -21.68 -25.93
N GLN A 92 -25.73 -22.71 -25.90
CA GLN A 92 -26.68 -23.03 -26.97
C GLN A 92 -27.96 -22.23 -26.76
#